data_AF-A0A3N9UPZ6-F1
#
_entry.id   AF-A0A3N9UPZ6-F1
#
_cell.length_a   1.000
_cell.length_b   1.000
_cell.length_c   1.000
_cell.angle_alpha   90.00
_cell.angle_beta   90.00
_cell.angle_gamma   90.00
#
_symmetry.space_group_name_H-M   'P 1'
#
loop_
_entity.id
_entity.type
_entity.pdbx_description
1 polymer ?
#
loop_
_entity_poly.entity_id
_entity_poly.type
_entity_poly.pdbx_seq_one_letter_code
_entity_poly.pdbx_strand_id
1 'polypeptide(L)'
;ELTPVEGQELARLEAMTAGERWAFWKEQFSRCVKCYACRSICPFCYCEQCLCDRNRPQAVESAPRPAGNMAWHIVRAMHLAGRCAGCAECERACPMDIPLNLLNRKMANELKELYGHEAGLEAKEKGPLAEYREDDDQSFIK
;
A
#
# COMPACT_ATOMS: atom_id res chain seq x y z
N GLU A 1 -11.40 9.77 -7.04
CA GLU A 1 -12.24 9.67 -5.83
C GLU A 1 -12.60 8.21 -5.61
N LEU A 2 -12.91 7.79 -4.37
CA LEU A 2 -13.40 6.43 -4.11
C LEU A 2 -14.82 6.29 -4.65
N THR A 3 -15.17 5.11 -5.16
CA THR A 3 -16.57 4.79 -5.41
C THR A 3 -17.35 4.74 -4.08
N PRO A 4 -18.69 4.94 -4.08
CA PRO A 4 -19.48 4.85 -2.86
C PRO A 4 -19.31 3.53 -2.11
N VAL A 5 -19.16 2.42 -2.85
CA VAL A 5 -18.95 1.08 -2.27
C VAL A 5 -17.58 0.99 -1.59
N GLU A 6 -16.51 1.42 -2.26
CA GLU A 6 -15.17 1.41 -1.66
C GLU A 6 -15.07 2.34 -0.45
N GLY A 7 -15.77 3.48 -0.48
CA GLY A 7 -15.86 4.40 0.66
C GLY A 7 -16.53 3.76 1.88
N GLN A 8 -17.63 3.02 1.67
CA GLN A 8 -18.31 2.28 2.74
C GLN A 8 -17.42 1.17 3.31
N GLU A 9 -16.73 0.42 2.46
CA GLU A 9 -15.82 -0.64 2.91
C GLU A 9 -14.61 -0.09 3.68
N LEU A 10 -14.04 1.04 3.24
CA LEU A 10 -12.96 1.68 3.97
C LEU A 10 -13.44 2.17 5.34
N ALA A 11 -14.61 2.84 5.40
CA ALA A 11 -15.21 3.27 6.66
C ALA A 11 -15.48 2.09 7.61
N ARG A 12 -15.94 0.95 7.08
CA ARG A 12 -16.13 -0.29 7.84
C ARG A 12 -14.82 -0.79 8.45
N LEU A 13 -13.71 -0.78 7.70
CA LEU A 13 -12.39 -1.17 8.20
C LEU A 13 -11.84 -0.18 9.24
N GLU A 14 -12.10 1.11 9.09
CA GLU A 14 -11.68 2.14 10.05
C GLU A 14 -12.45 2.06 11.37
N ALA A 15 -13.71 1.64 11.32
CA ALA A 15 -14.53 1.40 12.52
C ALA A 15 -14.11 0.15 13.32
N MET A 16 -13.33 -0.76 12.72
CA MET A 16 -12.79 -1.92 13.43
C MET A 16 -11.72 -1.54 14.45
N THR A 17 -11.63 -2.31 15.53
CA THR A 17 -10.47 -2.29 16.43
C THR A 17 -9.19 -2.67 15.68
N ALA A 18 -8.04 -2.28 16.23
CA ALA A 18 -6.75 -2.63 15.65
C ALA A 18 -6.56 -4.14 15.49
N GLY A 19 -7.04 -4.94 16.46
CA GLY A 19 -6.96 -6.41 16.42
C GLY A 19 -7.82 -7.02 15.32
N GLU A 20 -9.05 -6.55 15.15
CA GLU A 20 -9.97 -6.99 14.09
C GLU A 20 -9.44 -6.61 12.70
N ARG A 21 -8.97 -5.37 12.54
CA ARG A 21 -8.38 -4.90 11.28
C ARG A 21 -7.12 -5.68 10.92
N TRP A 22 -6.29 -6.00 11.91
CA TRP A 22 -5.11 -6.86 11.72
C TRP A 22 -5.51 -8.29 11.32
N ALA A 23 -6.54 -8.86 11.95
CA ALA A 23 -7.06 -10.17 11.58
C ALA A 23 -7.61 -10.19 10.14
N PHE A 24 -8.35 -9.16 9.75
CA PHE A 24 -8.84 -8.98 8.38
C PHE A 24 -7.68 -9.00 7.37
N TRP A 25 -6.66 -8.17 7.55
CA TRP A 25 -5.54 -8.11 6.60
C TRP A 25 -4.70 -9.38 6.59
N LYS A 26 -4.49 -10.04 7.74
CA LYS A 26 -3.85 -11.36 7.78
C LYS A 26 -4.62 -12.38 6.93
N GLU A 27 -5.94 -12.38 7.03
CA GLU A 27 -6.79 -13.29 6.25
C GLU A 27 -6.75 -12.96 4.75
N GLN A 28 -6.84 -11.68 4.38
CA GLN A 28 -6.74 -11.29 2.98
C GLN A 28 -5.38 -11.64 2.37
N PHE A 29 -4.28 -11.43 3.10
CA PHE A 29 -2.93 -11.70 2.60
C PHE A 29 -2.52 -13.17 2.68
N SER A 30 -3.16 -13.99 3.52
CA SER A 30 -2.91 -15.44 3.54
C SER A 30 -3.24 -16.10 2.20
N ARG A 31 -4.22 -15.55 1.48
CA ARG A 31 -4.66 -15.99 0.15
C ARG A 31 -3.67 -15.63 -0.97
N CYS A 32 -2.70 -14.75 -0.72
CA CYS A 32 -1.78 -14.29 -1.75
C CYS A 32 -0.85 -15.42 -2.24
N VAL A 33 -0.89 -15.68 -3.54
CA VAL A 33 -0.07 -16.72 -4.20
C VAL A 33 1.24 -16.19 -4.77
N LYS A 34 1.59 -14.92 -4.49
CA LYS A 34 2.78 -14.25 -5.01
C LYS A 34 2.95 -14.34 -6.53
N CYS A 35 1.84 -14.22 -7.26
CA CYS A 35 1.86 -14.13 -8.73
C CYS A 35 2.40 -12.79 -9.25
N TYR A 36 2.51 -11.78 -8.37
CA TYR A 36 2.98 -10.42 -8.68
C TYR A 36 2.21 -9.68 -9.79
N ALA A 37 1.02 -10.14 -10.19
CA ALA A 37 0.18 -9.42 -11.16
C ALA A 37 -0.11 -7.97 -10.73
N CYS A 38 -0.35 -7.76 -9.43
CA CYS A 38 -0.56 -6.44 -8.83
C CYS A 38 0.68 -5.52 -8.87
N ARG A 39 1.88 -6.08 -9.03
CA ARG A 39 3.13 -5.34 -9.29
C ARG A 39 3.21 -5.00 -10.77
N SER A 40 3.07 -5.99 -11.65
CA SER A 40 3.26 -5.83 -13.09
C SER A 40 2.27 -4.87 -13.73
N ILE A 41 1.04 -4.79 -13.22
CA ILE A 41 0.01 -3.87 -13.75
C ILE A 41 0.17 -2.43 -13.22
N CYS A 42 0.94 -2.22 -12.15
CA CYS A 42 0.99 -0.92 -11.49
C CYS A 42 2.01 0.00 -12.17
N PRO A 43 1.61 1.18 -12.70
CA PRO A 43 2.53 2.10 -13.36
C PRO A 43 3.57 2.71 -12.42
N PHE A 44 3.37 2.61 -11.09
CA PHE A 44 4.28 3.13 -10.07
C PHE A 44 5.23 2.06 -9.50
N CYS A 45 5.14 0.81 -9.95
CA CYS A 45 6.05 -0.28 -9.56
C CYS A 45 7.16 -0.48 -10.61
N TYR A 46 7.91 0.58 -10.92
CA TYR A 46 8.89 0.62 -12.01
C TYR A 46 10.36 0.49 -11.57
N CYS A 47 10.63 0.17 -10.30
CA CYS A 47 12.01 0.05 -9.80
C CYS A 47 12.82 -0.95 -10.65
N GLU A 48 14.04 -0.58 -11.04
CA GLU A 48 14.95 -1.48 -11.78
C GLU A 48 15.21 -2.79 -11.03
N GLN A 49 15.34 -2.70 -9.70
CA GLN A 49 15.50 -3.85 -8.82
C GLN A 49 14.52 -3.78 -7.66
N CYS A 50 13.61 -4.75 -7.57
CA CYS A 50 12.67 -4.84 -6.45
C CYS A 50 13.31 -5.57 -5.25
N LEU A 51 13.02 -5.10 -4.04
CA LEU A 51 13.40 -5.78 -2.79
C LEU A 51 12.92 -7.24 -2.75
N CYS A 52 11.80 -7.53 -3.42
CA CYS A 52 11.23 -8.89 -3.50
C CYS A 52 12.01 -9.84 -4.40
N ASP A 53 12.84 -9.32 -5.30
CA ASP A 53 13.65 -10.12 -6.21
C ASP A 53 15.07 -10.33 -5.65
N ARG A 54 15.43 -9.63 -4.56
CA ARG A 54 16.74 -9.75 -3.92
C ARG A 54 16.80 -11.01 -3.05
N ASN A 55 17.84 -11.82 -3.27
CA ASN A 55 18.12 -13.02 -2.50
C ASN A 55 19.22 -12.82 -1.43
N ARG A 56 19.95 -11.69 -1.45
CA ARG A 56 21.06 -11.40 -0.52
C ARG A 56 21.13 -9.90 -0.15
N PRO A 57 20.78 -9.51 1.10
CA PRO A 57 19.97 -10.30 2.04
C PRO A 57 18.54 -10.49 1.50
N GLN A 58 17.92 -11.62 1.82
CA GLN A 58 16.51 -11.85 1.49
C GLN A 58 15.62 -11.17 2.54
N ALA A 59 15.16 -9.97 2.24
CA ALA A 59 14.28 -9.21 3.14
C ALA A 59 12.79 -9.63 3.02
N VAL A 60 12.38 -10.10 1.84
CA VAL A 60 11.03 -10.62 1.59
C VAL A 60 11.17 -12.05 1.09
N GLU A 61 10.63 -13.00 1.86
CA GLU A 61 10.59 -14.41 1.48
C GLU A 61 9.87 -14.56 0.12
N SER A 62 10.43 -15.31 -0.83
CA SER A 62 9.83 -15.46 -2.16
C SER A 62 8.67 -16.46 -2.20
N ALA A 63 8.65 -17.42 -1.27
CA ALA A 63 7.58 -18.40 -1.16
C ALA A 63 6.26 -17.74 -0.69
N PRO A 64 5.09 -18.22 -1.15
CA PRO A 64 3.77 -17.72 -0.74
C PRO A 64 3.43 -18.23 0.67
N ARG A 65 4.15 -17.71 1.67
CA ARG A 65 4.01 -18.03 3.08
C ARG A 65 3.46 -16.80 3.81
N PRO A 66 2.69 -16.96 4.91
CA PRO A 66 2.03 -15.84 5.58
C PRO A 66 2.97 -14.67 5.91
N ALA A 67 4.18 -14.94 6.41
CA ALA A 67 5.17 -13.91 6.72
C ALA A 67 5.64 -13.16 5.46
N GLY A 68 6.04 -13.89 4.42
CA GLY A 68 6.44 -13.31 3.13
C GLY A 68 5.33 -12.54 2.43
N ASN A 69 4.08 -13.01 2.51
CA ASN A 69 2.91 -12.34 1.95
C ASN A 69 2.68 -11.00 2.66
N MET A 70 2.63 -11.03 4.00
CA MET A 70 2.50 -9.82 4.81
C MET A 70 3.61 -8.82 4.50
N ALA A 71 4.86 -9.26 4.48
CA ALA A 71 6.01 -8.41 4.17
C ALA A 71 5.88 -7.75 2.78
N TRP A 72 5.46 -8.49 1.75
CA TRP A 72 5.22 -7.95 0.42
C TRP A 72 4.17 -6.83 0.44
N HIS A 73 3.02 -7.09 1.05
CA HIS A 73 1.92 -6.13 1.05
C HIS A 73 2.25 -4.87 1.86
N ILE A 74 2.98 -4.98 2.98
CA ILE A 74 3.47 -3.83 3.76
C ILE A 74 4.47 -3.01 2.93
N VAL A 75 5.49 -3.64 2.36
CA VAL A 75 6.51 -2.94 1.53
C VAL A 75 5.86 -2.23 0.36
N ARG A 76 4.94 -2.90 -0.34
CA ARG A 76 4.22 -2.31 -1.47
C ARG A 76 3.34 -1.14 -1.04
N ALA A 77 2.61 -1.24 0.07
CA ALA A 77 1.79 -0.15 0.57
C ALA A 77 2.64 1.08 0.92
N MET A 78 3.80 0.87 1.55
CA MET A 78 4.75 1.94 1.87
C MET A 78 5.33 2.59 0.60
N HIS A 79 5.75 1.79 -0.39
CA HIS A 79 6.30 2.31 -1.65
C HIS A 79 5.27 3.11 -2.47
N LEU A 80 3.99 2.77 -2.38
CA LEU A 80 2.90 3.45 -3.09
C LEU A 80 2.29 4.60 -2.29
N ALA A 81 2.63 4.76 -1.01
CA ALA A 81 2.16 5.85 -0.18
C ALA A 81 2.54 7.20 -0.82
N GLY A 82 1.54 8.02 -1.13
CA GLY A 82 1.72 9.29 -1.84
C GLY A 82 1.99 9.19 -3.35
N ARG A 83 2.01 7.99 -3.94
CA ARG A 83 2.20 7.76 -5.39
C ARG A 83 0.98 7.12 -6.07
N CYS A 84 0.14 6.42 -5.31
CA CYS A 84 -1.02 5.73 -5.87
C CYS A 84 -2.03 6.70 -6.52
N ALA A 85 -2.27 6.57 -7.82
CA ALA A 85 -3.29 7.35 -8.54
C ALA A 85 -4.73 6.83 -8.34
N GLY A 86 -4.94 5.74 -7.60
CA GLY A 86 -6.28 5.21 -7.30
C GLY A 86 -7.00 4.55 -8.48
N CYS A 87 -6.27 3.95 -9.43
CA CYS A 87 -6.86 3.28 -10.59
C CYS A 87 -7.44 1.89 -10.34
N ALA A 88 -7.29 1.33 -9.12
CA ALA A 88 -7.74 -0.02 -8.73
C ALA A 88 -7.23 -1.21 -9.58
N GLU A 89 -6.35 -1.00 -10.56
CA GLU A 89 -5.84 -2.05 -11.44
C GLU A 89 -5.15 -3.21 -10.70
N CYS A 90 -4.52 -2.91 -9.57
CA CYS A 90 -3.87 -3.94 -8.75
C CYS A 90 -4.87 -4.91 -8.09
N GLU A 91 -6.07 -4.45 -7.78
CA GLU A 91 -7.17 -5.26 -7.27
C GLU A 91 -7.82 -6.04 -8.41
N ARG A 92 -8.13 -5.34 -9.52
CA ARG A 92 -8.69 -5.94 -10.74
C ARG A 92 -7.81 -7.07 -11.31
N ALA A 93 -6.49 -6.96 -11.21
CA ALA A 93 -5.56 -7.96 -11.70
C ALA A 93 -5.26 -9.09 -10.70
N CYS A 94 -5.76 -9.01 -9.46
CA CYS A 94 -5.49 -10.01 -8.44
C CYS A 94 -6.36 -11.25 -8.68
N PRO A 95 -5.79 -12.43 -8.96
CA PRO A 95 -6.59 -13.65 -9.15
C PRO A 95 -7.22 -14.19 -7.86
N MET A 96 -6.91 -13.57 -6.72
CA MET A 96 -7.38 -13.94 -5.39
C MET A 96 -8.32 -12.89 -4.81
N ASP A 97 -8.78 -11.91 -5.59
CA ASP A 97 -9.71 -10.86 -5.15
C ASP A 97 -9.30 -10.21 -3.82
N ILE A 98 -7.99 -9.94 -3.65
CA ILE A 98 -7.49 -9.23 -2.47
C ILE A 98 -7.80 -7.75 -2.67
N PRO A 99 -8.45 -7.08 -1.69
CA PRO A 99 -8.90 -5.69 -1.84
C PRO A 99 -7.75 -4.70 -1.66
N LEU A 100 -6.79 -4.74 -2.59
CA LEU A 100 -5.56 -3.96 -2.55
C LEU A 100 -5.82 -2.46 -2.71
N ASN A 101 -6.91 -2.07 -3.38
CA ASN A 101 -7.23 -0.66 -3.56
C ASN A 101 -7.60 -0.03 -2.21
N LEU A 102 -8.35 -0.73 -1.34
CA LEU A 102 -8.70 -0.23 0.00
C LEU A 102 -7.47 0.17 0.80
N LEU A 103 -6.42 -0.66 0.82
CA LEU A 103 -5.18 -0.35 1.52
C LEU A 103 -4.48 0.87 0.93
N ASN A 104 -4.31 0.92 -0.40
CA ASN A 104 -3.61 2.05 -1.05
C ASN A 104 -4.38 3.37 -0.90
N ARG A 105 -5.72 3.32 -0.88
CA ARG A 105 -6.58 4.48 -0.67
C ARG A 105 -6.55 4.95 0.77
N LYS A 106 -6.46 4.03 1.75
CA LYS A 106 -6.17 4.40 3.14
C LYS A 106 -4.85 5.14 3.25
N MET A 107 -3.78 4.62 2.65
CA MET A 107 -2.48 5.31 2.64
C MET A 107 -2.57 6.69 1.98
N ALA A 108 -3.31 6.83 0.89
CA ALA A 108 -3.52 8.14 0.26
C ALA A 108 -4.24 9.14 1.17
N ASN A 109 -5.25 8.69 1.93
CA ASN A 109 -5.94 9.53 2.91
C ASN A 109 -5.01 9.97 4.05
N GLU A 110 -4.19 9.06 4.59
CA GLU A 110 -3.18 9.39 5.61
C GLU A 110 -2.20 10.46 5.11
N LEU A 111 -1.76 10.36 3.86
CA LEU A 111 -0.84 11.34 3.27
C LEU A 111 -1.50 12.71 3.04
N LYS A 112 -2.80 12.72 2.73
CA LYS A 112 -3.58 13.95 2.61
C LYS A 112 -3.78 14.61 3.98
N GLU A 113 -4.15 13.83 4.99
CA GLU A 113 -4.43 14.33 6.34
C GLU A 113 -3.18 14.85 7.05
N LEU A 114 -2.07 14.12 6.96
CA LEU A 114 -0.83 14.47 7.66
C LEU A 114 0.03 15.48 6.91
N TYR A 115 0.04 15.45 5.57
CA TYR A 115 0.99 16.24 4.78
C TYR A 115 0.32 17.13 3.71
N GLY A 116 -1.02 17.13 3.61
CA GLY A 116 -1.73 17.83 2.54
C GLY A 116 -1.38 17.30 1.13
N HIS A 117 -0.83 16.08 1.03
CA HIS A 117 -0.29 15.56 -0.22
C HIS A 117 -1.28 14.63 -0.91
N GLU A 118 -1.57 14.94 -2.18
CA GLU A 118 -2.29 14.06 -3.09
C GLU A 118 -1.41 13.68 -4.28
N ALA A 119 -1.48 12.41 -4.68
CA ALA A 119 -0.86 11.96 -5.92
C ALA A 119 -1.63 12.57 -7.10
N GLY A 120 -0.90 13.30 -7.96
CA GLY A 120 -1.46 14.00 -9.11
C GLY A 120 -0.72 13.69 -10.40
N LEU A 121 -1.08 14.43 -11.46
CA LEU A 121 -0.44 14.33 -12.78
C LEU A 121 0.82 15.20 -12.89
N GLU A 122 1.02 16.12 -11.95
CA GLU A 122 2.20 16.97 -11.90
C GLU A 122 3.39 16.19 -11.35
N ALA A 123 4.48 16.19 -12.11
CA ALA A 123 5.73 15.57 -11.69
C ALA A 123 6.31 16.36 -10.52
N LYS A 124 6.40 15.72 -9.35
CA LYS A 124 7.13 16.22 -8.18
C LYS A 124 8.40 15.41 -8.00
N GLU A 125 9.53 16.07 -7.79
CA GLU A 125 10.82 15.41 -7.61
C GLU A 125 10.86 14.58 -6.31
N LYS A 126 10.25 15.09 -5.24
CA LYS A 126 10.17 14.43 -3.94
C LYS A 126 8.72 14.35 -3.46
N GLY A 127 8.40 13.22 -2.83
CA GLY A 127 7.15 13.05 -2.09
C GLY A 127 7.35 13.35 -0.60
N PRO A 128 6.27 13.48 0.18
CA PRO A 128 6.31 13.89 1.59
C PRO A 128 7.15 12.95 2.48
N LEU A 129 7.25 11.66 2.14
CA LEU A 129 8.03 10.67 2.90
C LEU A 129 9.51 10.61 2.48
N ALA A 130 9.93 11.44 1.52
CA ALA A 130 11.29 11.48 0.98
C ALA A 130 11.92 12.88 1.06
N GLU A 131 11.32 13.77 1.85
CA GLU A 131 11.75 15.13 2.05
C GLU A 131 11.85 15.41 3.56
N TYR A 132 12.90 16.13 3.95
CA TYR A 132 13.04 16.65 5.31
C TYR A 132 12.58 18.10 5.35
N ARG A 133 11.83 18.47 6.39
CA ARG A 133 11.31 19.81 6.62
C ARG A 133 11.59 20.24 8.06
N GLU A 134 12.08 21.46 8.24
CA GLU A 134 12.32 22.03 9.57
C GLU A 134 11.02 22.38 10.31
N ASP A 135 9.93 22.59 9.57
CA ASP A 135 8.59 22.93 10.06
C ASP A 135 7.64 21.73 10.20
N ASP A 136 8.17 20.50 10.15
CA ASP A 136 7.40 19.27 10.42
C ASP A 136 6.91 19.26 11.89
N ASP A 137 5.63 18.98 12.11
CA ASP A 137 5.01 19.01 13.43
C ASP A 137 5.48 17.88 14.37
N GLN A 138 6.16 16.86 13.82
CA GLN A 138 6.70 15.70 14.53
C GLN A 138 5.67 15.00 15.44
N SER A 139 4.38 15.11 15.12
CA SER A 139 3.26 14.62 15.95
C SER A 139 3.25 13.10 16.18
N PHE A 140 4.05 12.36 15.41
CA PHE A 140 4.27 10.92 15.55
C PHE A 140 5.27 10.53 16.65
N ILE A 141 6.10 11.46 17.14
CA ILE A 141 7.02 11.24 18.27
C ILE A 141 6.22 11.43 19.57
N LYS A 142 5.82 10.33 20.20
CA LYS A 142 5.10 10.30 21.49
C LYS A 142 5.90 9.61 22.58
#